data_AF-A0A0B6Y3S2-F1
#
_entry.id   AF-A0A0B6Y3S2-F1
#
_cell.length_a   1.000
_cell.length_b   1.000
_cell.length_c   1.000
_cell.angle_alpha   90.00
_cell.angle_beta   90.00
_cell.angle_gamma   90.00
#
_symmetry.space_group_name_H-M   'P 1'
#
loop_
_entity.id
_entity.type
_entity.pdbx_description
1 polymer ?
#
loop_
_entity_poly.entity_id
_entity_poly.type
_entity_poly.pdbx_seq_one_letter_code
_entity_poly.pdbx_strand_id
1 'polypeptide(L)'
;IQKRKMPAIRRTLKNVVKNYSDAQVKVREATSNDPWGPSSTLMSEIADLTYNVVAFTEIMQMVWKRLNDDGKNWRHVYKSLVVLDYIIKTGSEKVAQQCRENFHAIKTLTSFQHIDADNKDQGMNVREKAKQLVAMLSDDEKLKNERAKALKAKERFAQNAIGV
;
A
#
# COMPACT_ATOMS: atom_id res chain seq x y z
N ILE A 1 -24.14 -23.07 -5.03
CA ILE A 1 -23.16 -23.19 -6.15
C ILE A 1 -21.98 -22.26 -5.86
N GLN A 2 -20.85 -22.86 -5.45
CA GLN A 2 -19.72 -22.18 -4.81
C GLN A 2 -18.79 -21.53 -5.85
N LYS A 3 -18.81 -20.20 -5.98
CA LYS A 3 -17.91 -19.47 -6.89
C LYS A 3 -16.47 -19.47 -6.34
N ARG A 4 -15.70 -20.44 -6.83
CA ARG A 4 -14.25 -20.43 -7.13
C ARG A 4 -13.32 -19.66 -6.17
N LYS A 5 -12.77 -20.37 -5.18
CA LYS A 5 -11.52 -20.04 -4.44
C LYS A 5 -10.21 -20.22 -5.27
N MET A 6 -10.29 -20.31 -6.60
CA MET A 6 -9.12 -20.62 -7.44
C MET A 6 -8.01 -19.56 -7.50
N PRO A 7 -8.25 -18.23 -7.40
CA PRO A 7 -7.18 -17.23 -7.46
C PRO A 7 -6.27 -17.26 -6.23
N ALA A 8 -6.86 -17.48 -5.05
CA ALA A 8 -6.13 -17.56 -3.78
C ALA A 8 -5.23 -18.80 -3.74
N ILE A 9 -5.75 -19.97 -4.13
CA ILE A 9 -4.98 -21.23 -4.15
C ILE A 9 -3.79 -21.15 -5.10
N ARG A 10 -3.96 -20.56 -6.29
CA ARG A 10 -2.85 -20.33 -7.24
C ARG A 10 -1.81 -19.34 -6.70
N ARG A 11 -2.20 -18.37 -5.87
CA ARG A 11 -1.28 -17.44 -5.19
C ARG A 11 -0.47 -18.16 -4.09
N THR A 12 -1.12 -18.98 -3.27
CA THR A 12 -0.45 -19.77 -2.23
C THR A 12 0.63 -20.68 -2.83
N LEU A 13 0.31 -21.40 -3.92
CA LEU A 13 1.28 -22.22 -4.65
C LEU A 13 2.43 -21.39 -5.26
N LYS A 14 2.15 -20.23 -5.84
CA LYS A 14 3.20 -19.33 -6.37
C LYS A 14 4.09 -18.74 -5.29
N ASN A 15 3.61 -18.60 -4.05
CA ASN A 15 4.39 -18.10 -2.93
C ASN A 15 5.36 -19.17 -2.40
N VAL A 16 4.91 -20.42 -2.32
CA VAL A 16 5.74 -21.58 -1.91
C VAL A 16 6.85 -21.85 -2.93
N VAL A 17 6.57 -21.76 -4.23
CA VAL A 17 7.58 -22.00 -5.29
C VAL A 17 8.62 -20.87 -5.39
N LYS A 18 8.34 -19.69 -4.83
CA LYS A 18 9.23 -18.52 -4.89
C LYS A 18 9.91 -18.15 -3.56
N ASN A 19 9.69 -18.91 -2.49
CA ASN A 19 10.18 -18.59 -1.13
C ASN A 19 9.94 -17.13 -0.73
N TYR A 20 8.73 -16.59 -0.99
CA TYR A 20 8.42 -15.23 -0.54
C TYR A 20 8.36 -15.19 0.99
N SER A 21 8.99 -14.17 1.58
CA SER A 21 8.88 -13.90 3.01
C SER A 21 7.45 -13.54 3.40
N ASP A 22 7.12 -13.64 4.69
CA ASP A 22 5.81 -13.22 5.22
C ASP A 22 5.49 -11.76 4.86
N ALA A 23 6.48 -10.86 4.98
CA ALA A 23 6.36 -9.46 4.61
C ALA A 23 6.00 -9.29 3.13
N GLN A 24 6.65 -10.03 2.23
CA GLN A 24 6.34 -10.00 0.80
C GLN A 24 4.95 -10.55 0.51
N VAL A 25 4.54 -11.63 1.19
CA VAL A 25 3.19 -12.20 1.05
C VAL A 25 2.13 -11.17 1.43
N LYS A 26 2.27 -10.51 2.58
CA LYS A 26 1.32 -9.49 3.06
C LYS A 26 1.20 -8.31 2.10
N VAL A 27 2.32 -7.77 1.60
CA VAL A 27 2.28 -6.65 0.64
C VAL A 27 1.66 -7.09 -0.69
N ARG A 28 1.95 -8.30 -1.16
CA ARG A 28 1.35 -8.84 -2.42
C ARG A 28 -0.15 -9.04 -2.30
N GLU A 29 -0.62 -9.42 -1.13
CA GLU A 29 -2.04 -9.53 -0.81
C GLU A 29 -2.70 -8.15 -0.74
N ALA A 30 -2.11 -7.22 0.02
CA ALA A 30 -2.61 -5.85 0.17
C ALA A 30 -2.66 -5.09 -1.16
N THR A 31 -1.79 -5.42 -2.11
CA THR A 31 -1.68 -4.81 -3.45
C THR A 31 -2.17 -5.72 -4.57
N SER A 32 -3.07 -6.67 -4.28
CA SER A 32 -3.64 -7.57 -5.30
C SER A 32 -4.51 -6.82 -6.33
N ASN A 33 -4.66 -7.35 -7.55
CA ASN A 33 -5.61 -6.81 -8.56
C ASN A 33 -7.09 -7.11 -8.27
N ASP A 34 -7.42 -7.50 -7.04
CA ASP A 34 -8.80 -7.75 -6.66
C ASP A 34 -9.54 -6.40 -6.47
N PRO A 35 -10.86 -6.32 -6.72
CA PRO A 35 -11.59 -5.04 -6.79
C PRO A 35 -11.81 -4.36 -5.43
N TRP A 36 -11.39 -4.97 -4.33
CA TRP A 36 -11.47 -4.41 -2.98
C TRP A 36 -10.10 -3.90 -2.50
N GLY A 37 -10.15 -2.89 -1.61
CA GLY A 37 -8.95 -2.35 -0.96
C GLY A 37 -8.36 -3.30 0.09
N PRO A 38 -7.11 -3.05 0.54
CA PRO A 38 -6.52 -3.78 1.65
C PRO A 38 -7.28 -3.52 2.96
N SER A 39 -7.36 -4.52 3.84
CA SER A 39 -7.96 -4.35 5.17
C SER A 39 -7.04 -3.55 6.09
N SER A 40 -7.63 -2.81 7.05
CA SER A 40 -6.86 -2.05 8.04
C SER A 40 -5.94 -2.93 8.88
N THR A 41 -6.38 -4.15 9.23
CA THR A 41 -5.56 -5.13 9.96
C THR A 41 -4.32 -5.51 9.16
N LEU A 42 -4.47 -5.86 7.88
CA LEU A 42 -3.33 -6.22 7.03
C LEU A 42 -2.35 -5.05 6.85
N MET A 43 -2.86 -3.82 6.70
CA MET A 43 -2.01 -2.63 6.62
C MET A 43 -1.29 -2.34 7.94
N SER A 44 -1.95 -2.57 9.08
CA SER A 44 -1.33 -2.44 10.41
C SER A 44 -0.18 -3.43 10.58
N GLU A 45 -0.37 -4.69 10.22
CA GLU A 45 0.69 -5.71 10.26
C GLU A 45 1.87 -5.34 9.35
N ILE A 46 1.61 -4.84 8.14
CA ILE A 46 2.68 -4.35 7.24
C ILE A 46 3.40 -3.15 7.88
N ALA A 47 2.67 -2.22 8.49
CA ALA A 47 3.27 -1.06 9.18
C ALA A 47 4.20 -1.50 10.31
N ASP A 48 3.81 -2.49 11.11
CA ASP A 48 4.64 -3.03 12.19
C ASP A 48 5.91 -3.71 11.66
N LEU A 49 5.80 -4.45 10.55
CA LEU A 49 6.95 -5.07 9.90
C LEU A 49 7.96 -4.05 9.35
N THR A 50 7.58 -2.79 9.08
CA THR A 50 8.53 -1.76 8.61
C THR A 50 9.62 -1.39 9.63
N TYR A 51 9.50 -1.80 10.88
CA TYR A 51 10.54 -1.61 11.90
C TYR A 51 11.66 -2.67 11.82
N ASN A 52 11.40 -3.81 11.17
CA ASN A 52 12.43 -4.81 10.89
C ASN A 52 13.18 -4.43 9.61
N VAL A 53 14.52 -4.37 9.66
CA VAL A 53 15.35 -3.89 8.54
C VAL A 53 15.19 -4.74 7.28
N VAL A 54 15.15 -6.06 7.40
CA VAL A 54 15.02 -6.96 6.25
C VAL A 54 13.63 -6.86 5.64
N ALA A 55 12.59 -6.95 6.48
CA ALA A 55 11.20 -6.82 6.03
C ALA A 55 10.93 -5.44 5.41
N PHE A 56 11.50 -4.36 5.97
CA PHE A 56 11.41 -3.02 5.40
C PHE A 56 11.88 -2.98 3.94
N THR A 57 13.08 -3.51 3.66
CA THR A 57 13.62 -3.55 2.31
C THR A 57 12.70 -4.32 1.36
N GLU A 58 12.20 -5.47 1.80
CA GLU A 58 11.31 -6.31 0.99
C GLU A 58 9.94 -5.66 0.72
N ILE A 59 9.36 -5.02 1.75
CA ILE A 59 8.09 -4.28 1.66
C ILE A 59 8.23 -3.16 0.65
N MET A 60 9.24 -2.31 0.81
CA MET A 60 9.44 -1.14 -0.04
C MET A 60 9.76 -1.55 -1.48
N GLN A 61 10.61 -2.56 -1.70
CA GLN A 61 10.86 -3.11 -3.04
C GLN A 61 9.58 -3.59 -3.74
N MET A 62 8.69 -4.29 -3.02
CA MET A 62 7.42 -4.75 -3.58
C MET A 62 6.47 -3.57 -3.88
N VAL A 63 6.37 -2.60 -2.99
CA VAL A 63 5.55 -1.39 -3.20
C VAL A 63 6.03 -0.64 -4.45
N TRP A 64 7.33 -0.35 -4.56
CA TRP A 64 7.87 0.35 -5.73
C TRP A 64 7.66 -0.41 -7.03
N LYS A 65 7.84 -1.74 -6.99
CA LYS A 65 7.55 -2.60 -8.14
C LYS A 65 6.10 -2.44 -8.62
N ARG A 66 5.14 -2.39 -7.69
CA ARG A 66 3.70 -2.29 -7.99
C ARG A 66 3.27 -0.89 -8.39
N LEU A 67 3.96 0.15 -7.92
CA LEU A 67 3.74 1.54 -8.35
C LEU A 67 4.13 1.75 -9.82
N ASN A 68 5.08 0.96 -10.33
CA ASN A 68 5.51 0.97 -11.73
C ASN A 68 4.66 0.07 -12.66
N ASP A 69 3.60 -0.57 -12.16
CA ASP A 69 2.65 -1.29 -13.03
C ASP A 69 1.80 -0.28 -13.84
N ASP A 70 1.24 -0.71 -14.97
CA ASP A 70 0.48 0.15 -15.89
C ASP A 70 -0.79 -0.53 -16.46
N GLY A 71 -1.53 0.24 -17.27
CA GLY A 71 -2.69 -0.24 -18.03
C GLY A 71 -3.71 -0.99 -17.16
N LYS A 72 -4.04 -2.23 -17.55
CA LYS A 72 -5.03 -3.08 -16.86
C LYS A 72 -4.68 -3.42 -15.40
N ASN A 73 -3.46 -3.13 -14.96
CA ASN A 73 -2.97 -3.38 -13.61
C ASN A 73 -3.06 -2.14 -12.69
N TRP A 74 -3.80 -1.09 -13.08
CA TRP A 74 -3.98 0.14 -12.30
C TRP A 74 -4.34 -0.09 -10.81
N ARG A 75 -5.03 -1.19 -10.46
CA ARG A 75 -5.33 -1.51 -9.04
C ARG A 75 -4.09 -1.82 -8.23
N HIS A 76 -3.06 -2.41 -8.84
CA HIS A 76 -1.77 -2.58 -8.17
C HIS A 76 -1.19 -1.22 -7.78
N VAL A 77 -1.19 -0.26 -8.71
CA VAL A 77 -0.71 1.10 -8.48
C VAL A 77 -1.53 1.79 -7.39
N TYR A 78 -2.86 1.82 -7.55
CA TYR A 78 -3.76 2.44 -6.58
C TYR A 78 -3.61 1.85 -5.17
N LYS A 79 -3.68 0.52 -5.04
CA LYS A 79 -3.59 -0.13 -3.73
C LYS A 79 -2.20 -0.01 -3.13
N SER A 80 -1.15 0.12 -3.94
CA SER A 80 0.19 0.44 -3.44
C SER A 80 0.27 1.85 -2.88
N LEU A 81 -0.37 2.83 -3.51
CA LEU A 81 -0.50 4.17 -2.92
C LEU A 81 -1.31 4.17 -1.62
N VAL A 82 -2.34 3.32 -1.52
CA VAL A 82 -3.12 3.14 -0.27
C VAL A 82 -2.26 2.56 0.83
N VAL A 83 -1.52 1.47 0.56
CA VAL A 83 -0.59 0.88 1.53
C VAL A 83 0.47 1.91 1.92
N LEU A 84 1.09 2.58 0.95
CA LEU A 84 2.16 3.55 1.17
C LEU A 84 1.71 4.71 2.05
N ASP A 85 0.52 5.27 1.79
CA ASP A 85 -0.09 6.32 2.63
C ASP A 85 -0.27 5.86 4.09
N TYR A 86 -0.75 4.63 4.29
CA TYR A 86 -0.94 4.09 5.63
C TYR A 86 0.39 3.89 6.37
N ILE A 87 1.39 3.28 5.71
CA ILE A 87 2.68 2.98 6.35
C ILE A 87 3.55 4.24 6.53
N ILE A 88 3.42 5.26 5.68
CA ILE A 88 4.02 6.58 5.91
C ILE A 88 3.44 7.23 7.17
N LYS A 89 2.19 6.96 7.50
CA LYS A 89 1.52 7.56 8.67
C LYS A 89 1.73 6.78 9.97
N THR A 90 1.90 5.47 9.89
CA THR A 90 1.82 4.58 11.07
C THR A 90 3.00 3.63 11.25
N GLY A 91 3.88 3.51 10.25
CA GLY A 91 5.09 2.69 10.32
C GLY A 91 6.34 3.49 10.68
N SER A 92 7.50 2.88 10.44
CA SER A 92 8.82 3.46 10.64
C SER A 92 9.02 4.78 9.88
N GLU A 93 9.68 5.75 10.51
CA GLU A 93 10.05 7.04 9.89
C GLU A 93 10.89 6.87 8.60
N LYS A 94 11.61 5.75 8.49
CA LYS A 94 12.39 5.39 7.29
C LYS A 94 11.52 5.29 6.03
N VAL A 95 10.24 4.95 6.18
CA VAL A 95 9.30 4.90 5.06
C VAL A 95 9.15 6.29 4.44
N ALA A 96 8.85 7.31 5.27
CA ALA A 96 8.69 8.68 4.81
C ALA A 96 9.99 9.23 4.21
N GLN A 97 11.13 8.92 4.83
CA GLN A 97 12.45 9.26 4.28
C GLN A 97 12.67 8.70 2.88
N GLN A 98 12.50 7.39 2.68
CA GLN A 98 12.70 6.76 1.37
C GLN A 98 11.70 7.28 0.32
N CYS A 99 10.48 7.61 0.72
CA CYS A 99 9.50 8.24 -0.17
C CYS A 99 9.91 9.64 -0.61
N ARG A 100 10.56 10.43 0.27
CA ARG A 100 11.12 11.74 -0.09
C ARG A 100 12.32 11.61 -1.02
N GLU A 101 13.19 10.63 -0.79
CA GLU A 101 14.32 10.32 -1.69
C GLU A 101 13.84 9.92 -3.10
N ASN A 102 12.71 9.22 -3.19
CA ASN A 102 12.11 8.76 -4.45
C ASN A 102 10.86 9.58 -4.83
N PHE A 103 10.77 10.85 -4.39
CA PHE A 103 9.56 11.67 -4.50
C PHE A 103 9.03 11.78 -5.94
N HIS A 104 9.93 11.86 -6.91
CA HIS A 104 9.55 11.95 -8.32
C HIS A 104 8.71 10.75 -8.80
N ALA A 105 9.02 9.54 -8.33
CA ALA A 105 8.28 8.33 -8.70
C ALA A 105 6.81 8.36 -8.24
N ILE A 106 6.53 9.00 -7.11
CA ILE A 106 5.16 9.21 -6.63
C ILE A 106 4.51 10.37 -7.41
N LYS A 107 5.27 11.44 -7.67
CA LYS A 107 4.77 12.63 -8.37
C LYS A 107 4.29 12.34 -9.79
N THR A 108 4.95 11.46 -10.54
CA THR A 108 4.54 11.07 -11.90
C THR A 108 3.14 10.44 -11.93
N LEU A 109 2.75 9.74 -10.86
CA LEU A 109 1.42 9.11 -10.73
C LEU A 109 0.27 10.13 -10.60
N THR A 110 0.56 11.42 -10.34
CA THR A 110 -0.45 12.49 -10.35
C THR A 110 -1.05 12.74 -11.74
N SER A 111 -0.40 12.23 -12.78
CA SER A 111 -0.85 12.28 -14.19
C SER A 111 -1.18 10.89 -14.75
N PHE A 112 -1.34 9.87 -13.90
CA PHE A 112 -1.66 8.51 -14.33
C PHE A 112 -2.98 8.43 -15.12
N GLN A 113 -2.99 7.72 -16.24
CA GLN A 113 -4.17 7.57 -17.10
C GLN A 113 -4.53 6.10 -17.29
N HIS A 114 -5.80 5.77 -17.07
CA HIS A 114 -6.37 4.50 -17.47
C HIS A 114 -7.88 4.63 -17.65
N ILE A 115 -8.34 4.45 -18.88
CA ILE A 115 -9.75 4.31 -19.22
C ILE A 115 -10.00 2.81 -19.45
N ASP A 116 -11.01 2.26 -18.78
CA ASP A 116 -11.37 0.85 -18.94
C ASP A 116 -12.28 0.60 -20.16
N ALA A 117 -12.66 -0.66 -20.38
CA ALA A 117 -13.50 -1.07 -21.51
C ALA A 117 -14.93 -0.49 -21.45
N ASP A 118 -15.39 -0.05 -20.27
CA ASP A 118 -16.69 0.61 -20.07
C ASP A 118 -16.57 2.14 -20.20
N ASN A 119 -15.45 2.64 -20.73
CA ASN A 119 -15.11 4.05 -20.86
C ASN A 119 -15.07 4.81 -19.52
N LYS A 120 -14.76 4.12 -18.41
CA LYS A 120 -14.61 4.74 -17.09
C LYS A 120 -13.14 5.08 -16.83
N ASP A 121 -12.89 6.30 -16.36
CA ASP A 121 -11.57 6.75 -15.93
C ASP A 121 -11.21 6.17 -14.56
N GLN A 122 -10.60 4.99 -14.56
CA GLN A 122 -10.06 4.36 -13.37
C GLN A 122 -8.77 5.03 -12.88
N GLY A 123 -8.10 5.81 -13.74
CA GLY A 123 -6.91 6.57 -13.41
C GLY A 123 -7.19 7.73 -12.45
N MET A 124 -8.42 8.24 -12.41
CA MET A 124 -8.81 9.35 -11.53
C MET A 124 -8.45 9.08 -10.05
N ASN A 125 -8.82 7.91 -9.54
CA ASN A 125 -8.53 7.51 -8.16
C ASN A 125 -7.02 7.43 -7.86
N VAL A 126 -6.22 6.98 -8.83
CA VAL A 126 -4.75 6.94 -8.72
C VAL A 126 -4.21 8.35 -8.62
N ARG A 127 -4.65 9.26 -9.51
CA ARG A 127 -4.19 10.65 -9.53
C ARG A 127 -4.53 11.38 -8.24
N GLU A 128 -5.75 11.24 -7.74
CA GLU A 128 -6.17 11.87 -6.49
C GLU A 128 -5.36 11.38 -5.28
N LYS A 129 -5.17 10.06 -5.16
CA LYS A 129 -4.37 9.49 -4.07
C LYS A 129 -2.90 9.91 -4.15
N ALA A 130 -2.33 9.94 -5.34
CA ALA A 130 -0.95 10.42 -5.56
C ALA A 130 -0.80 11.90 -5.19
N LYS A 131 -1.77 12.75 -5.54
CA LYS A 131 -1.76 14.19 -5.17
C LYS A 131 -1.80 14.38 -3.65
N GLN A 132 -2.60 13.60 -2.93
CA GLN A 132 -2.66 13.64 -1.46
C GLN A 132 -1.31 13.25 -0.85
N LEU A 133 -0.69 12.17 -1.33
CA LEU A 133 0.63 11.72 -0.87
C LEU A 133 1.72 12.75 -1.15
N VAL A 134 1.75 13.32 -2.36
CA VAL A 134 2.67 14.40 -2.74
C VAL A 134 2.52 15.59 -1.79
N ALA A 135 1.28 16.04 -1.56
CA ALA A 135 1.01 17.17 -0.68
C ALA A 135 1.37 16.90 0.78
N MET A 136 1.36 15.65 1.23
CA MET A 136 1.81 15.28 2.58
C MET A 136 3.33 15.19 2.66
N LEU A 137 4.01 14.64 1.66
CA LEU A 137 5.47 14.46 1.64
C LEU A 137 6.24 15.77 1.42
N SER A 138 5.59 16.80 0.86
CA SER A 138 6.18 18.12 0.62
C SER A 138 6.07 19.08 1.82
N ASP A 139 5.39 18.70 2.90
CA ASP A 139 5.15 19.55 4.06
C ASP A 139 5.43 18.75 5.35
N ASP A 140 6.57 19.05 5.98
CA ASP A 140 7.06 18.32 7.14
C ASP A 140 6.14 18.46 8.36
N GLU A 141 5.57 19.64 8.59
CA GLU A 141 4.64 19.88 9.70
C GLU A 141 3.33 19.12 9.46
N LYS A 142 2.82 19.16 8.22
CA LYS A 142 1.65 18.35 7.85
C LYS A 142 1.91 16.86 8.05
N LEU A 143 3.03 16.34 7.57
CA LEU A 143 3.39 14.93 7.73
C LEU A 143 3.46 14.54 9.21
N LYS A 144 4.13 15.35 10.04
CA LYS A 144 4.24 15.12 11.49
C LYS A 144 2.86 15.08 12.16
N ASN A 145 1.98 16.01 11.81
CA ASN A 145 0.61 16.07 12.35
C ASN A 145 -0.24 14.88 11.91
N GLU A 146 -0.15 14.47 10.64
CA GLU A 146 -0.85 13.30 10.11
C GLU A 146 -0.36 12.01 10.80
N ARG A 147 0.95 11.86 11.01
CA ARG A 147 1.53 10.73 11.75
C ARG A 147 1.04 10.67 13.19
N ALA A 148 1.09 11.79 13.91
CA ALA A 148 0.62 11.86 15.30
C ALA A 148 -0.87 11.47 15.43
N LYS A 149 -1.72 11.94 14.51
CA LYS A 149 -3.14 11.57 14.46
C LYS A 149 -3.34 10.09 14.16
N ALA A 150 -2.63 9.57 13.15
CA ALA A 150 -2.80 8.19 12.70
C ALA A 150 -2.32 7.17 13.73
N LEU A 151 -1.19 7.42 14.40
CA LEU A 151 -0.68 6.55 15.47
C LEU A 151 -1.67 6.49 16.64
N LYS A 152 -2.20 7.63 17.08
CA LYS A 152 -3.23 7.68 18.13
C LYS A 152 -4.50 6.93 17.74
N ALA A 153 -4.91 7.00 16.47
CA ALA A 153 -6.05 6.23 15.99
C ALA A 153 -5.75 4.72 16.00
N LYS A 154 -4.57 4.30 15.51
CA LYS A 154 -4.13 2.91 15.50
C LYS A 154 -4.10 2.30 16.90
N GLU A 155 -3.58 3.02 17.89
CA GLU A 155 -3.55 2.59 19.30
C GLU A 155 -4.97 2.34 19.85
N ARG A 156 -5.92 3.24 19.57
CA ARG A 156 -7.32 3.07 20.00
C ARG A 156 -7.97 1.84 19.36
N PHE A 157 -7.73 1.61 18.07
CA PHE A 157 -8.24 0.42 17.39
C PHE A 157 -7.64 -0.86 17.98
N ALA A 158 -6.36 -0.88 18.32
CA ALA A 158 -5.70 -2.02 18.95
C ALA A 158 -6.28 -2.31 20.36
N GLN A 159 -6.51 -1.27 21.17
CA GLN A 159 -7.11 -1.42 22.50
C GLN A 159 -8.53 -2.00 22.42
N ASN A 160 -9.36 -1.52 21.49
CA ASN A 160 -10.72 -2.02 21.31
C ASN A 160 -10.76 -3.46 20.76
N ALA A 161 -9.72 -3.90 20.05
CA ALA A 161 -9.63 -5.27 19.54
C ALA A 161 -9.22 -6.29 20.62
N ILE A 162 -8.53 -5.85 21.68
CA ILE A 162 -8.10 -6.70 22.81
C ILE A 162 -9.19 -6.77 23.89
N GLY A 163 -10.09 -5.79 23.96
CA GLY A 163 -11.23 -5.77 24.86
C GLY A 163 -12.45 -6.53 24.33
N VAL A 164 -12.41 -7.86 24.38
CA VAL A 164 -13.58 -8.78 24.44
C VAL A 164 -13.31 -9.82 25.52
#